data_AF-A0A817AMR0-F1
#
_entry.id   AF-A0A817AMR0-F1
#
_cell.length_a   1.000
_cell.length_b   1.000
_cell.length_c   1.000
_cell.angle_alpha   90.00
_cell.angle_beta   90.00
_cell.angle_gamma   90.00
#
_symmetry.space_group_name_H-M   'P 1'
#
loop_
_entity.id
_entity.type
_entity.pdbx_description
1 polymer ?
#
loop_
_entity_poly.entity_id
_entity_poly.type
_entity_poly.pdbx_seq_one_letter_code
_entity_poly.pdbx_strand_id
1 'polypeptide(L)'
;MWLYDPDQEVLTALNDSNFELLLDVPNSDIQRIASNQSEADTWVRNNVRNYTKGVRFRYISVGNEMQPSDLDAMFLLQAMQNIERAVSDLGVKVSNGFSGFPPSSGSFTPDSRIFFTPVIDFLVT
;
A
#
# COMPACT_ATOMS: atom_id res chain seq x y z
N MET A 1 -9.61 -1.82 11.26
CA MET A 1 -10.36 -2.37 10.12
C MET A 1 -9.42 -2.43 8.92
N TRP A 2 -9.66 -3.35 7.98
CA TRP A 2 -8.91 -3.47 6.74
C TRP A 2 -9.88 -3.32 5.56
N LEU A 3 -9.56 -2.43 4.62
CA LEU A 3 -10.23 -2.30 3.33
C LEU A 3 -9.27 -2.63 2.19
N TYR A 4 -9.70 -3.53 1.30
CA TYR A 4 -8.92 -3.99 0.15
C TYR A 4 -8.95 -3.01 -1.04
N ASP A 5 -9.81 -1.99 -0.95
CA ASP A 5 -9.95 -0.94 -1.95
C ASP A 5 -10.47 0.35 -1.30
N PRO A 6 -10.24 1.53 -1.91
CA PRO A 6 -10.69 2.81 -1.38
C PRO A 6 -12.18 3.08 -1.68
N ASP A 7 -13.05 2.22 -1.16
CA ASP A 7 -14.50 2.39 -1.25
C ASP A 7 -14.93 3.70 -0.57
N GLN A 8 -15.39 4.66 -1.37
CA GLN A 8 -15.75 6.00 -0.89
C GLN A 8 -17.00 5.99 -0.01
N GLU A 9 -17.95 5.07 -0.24
CA GLU A 9 -19.14 4.93 0.60
C GLU A 9 -18.74 4.43 1.98
N VAL A 10 -17.85 3.43 2.04
CA VAL A 10 -17.34 2.91 3.30
C VAL A 10 -16.50 3.96 4.03
N LEU A 11 -15.58 4.64 3.35
CA LEU A 11 -14.76 5.71 3.94
C LEU A 11 -15.63 6.85 4.50
N THR A 12 -16.73 7.19 3.83
CA THR A 12 -17.70 8.18 4.30
C THR A 12 -18.48 7.66 5.51
N ALA A 13 -18.89 6.40 5.51
CA ALA A 13 -19.62 5.79 6.62
C ALA A 13 -18.77 5.65 7.90
N LEU A 14 -17.44 5.54 7.76
CA LEU A 14 -16.50 5.47 8.88
C LEU A 14 -16.20 6.84 9.52
N ASN A 15 -16.71 7.93 8.97
CA ASN A 15 -16.49 9.25 9.54
C ASN A 15 -16.96 9.28 11.01
N ASP A 16 -16.13 9.82 11.91
CA ASP A 16 -16.35 9.88 13.36
C ASP A 16 -16.42 8.53 14.11
N SER A 17 -16.10 7.42 13.45
CA SER A 17 -16.17 6.07 14.07
C SER A 17 -14.99 5.73 14.99
N ASN A 18 -13.94 6.56 15.01
CA ASN A 18 -12.66 6.34 15.71
C ASN A 18 -11.91 5.05 15.31
N PHE A 19 -12.30 4.36 14.23
CA PHE A 19 -11.58 3.17 13.77
C PHE A 19 -10.22 3.54 13.18
N GLU A 20 -9.24 2.69 13.50
CA GLU A 20 -7.95 2.66 12.82
C GLU A 20 -8.06 1.81 11.55
N LEU A 21 -7.64 2.38 10.42
CA LEU A 21 -7.81 1.78 9.11
C LEU A 21 -6.46 1.40 8.49
N LEU A 22 -6.39 0.17 7.99
CA LEU A 22 -5.44 -0.28 6.97
C LEU A 22 -6.17 -0.25 5.63
N LEU A 23 -5.62 0.47 4.66
CA LEU A 23 -6.20 0.62 3.33
C LEU A 23 -5.24 0.10 2.27
N ASP A 24 -5.72 -0.73 1.35
CA ASP A 24 -4.92 -1.21 0.24
C ASP A 24 -4.97 -0.23 -0.94
N VAL A 25 -3.82 -0.10 -1.62
CA VAL A 25 -3.76 0.36 -3.01
C VAL A 25 -4.03 -0.84 -3.90
N PRO A 26 -5.09 -0.82 -4.72
CA PRO A 26 -5.39 -1.92 -5.63
C PRO A 26 -4.25 -2.20 -6.61
N ASN A 27 -4.01 -3.47 -6.95
CA ASN A 27 -2.94 -3.85 -7.88
C ASN A 27 -3.05 -3.11 -9.24
N SER A 28 -4.27 -2.83 -9.70
CA SER A 28 -4.53 -2.08 -10.93
C SER A 28 -4.06 -0.62 -10.93
N ASP A 29 -3.84 -0.03 -9.75
CA ASP A 29 -3.36 1.35 -9.61
C ASP A 29 -1.83 1.44 -9.55
N ILE A 30 -1.13 0.32 -9.32
CA ILE A 30 0.30 0.31 -9.01
C ILE A 30 1.13 0.94 -10.13
N GLN A 31 0.92 0.51 -11.38
CA GLN A 31 1.67 1.04 -12.52
C GLN A 31 1.46 2.55 -12.69
N ARG A 32 0.21 3.02 -12.55
CA ARG A 32 -0.13 4.44 -12.66
C ARG A 32 0.53 5.26 -11.54
N ILE A 33 0.45 4.80 -10.30
CA ILE A 33 1.05 5.47 -9.13
C ILE A 33 2.58 5.50 -9.23
N ALA A 34 3.20 4.43 -9.74
CA ALA A 34 4.63 4.37 -9.98
C ALA A 34 5.09 5.35 -11.08
N SER A 35 4.23 5.65 -12.05
CA SER A 35 4.60 6.44 -13.23
C SER A 35 5.14 7.84 -12.91
N ASN A 36 4.62 8.50 -11.87
CA ASN A 36 5.12 9.77 -11.35
C ASN A 36 4.50 10.12 -9.98
N GLN A 37 5.12 11.08 -9.28
CA GLN A 37 4.68 11.52 -7.95
C GLN A 37 3.26 12.16 -7.96
N SER A 38 2.89 12.88 -9.02
CA SER A 38 1.59 13.56 -9.10
C SER A 38 0.41 12.58 -9.12
N GLU A 39 0.60 11.38 -9.68
CA GLU A 39 -0.40 10.30 -9.65
C GLU A 39 -0.59 9.75 -8.23
N ALA A 40 0.51 9.58 -7.48
CA ALA A 40 0.46 9.16 -6.08
C ALA A 40 -0.19 10.24 -5.19
N ASP A 41 0.17 11.51 -5.39
CA ASP A 41 -0.41 12.64 -4.66
C ASP A 41 -1.93 12.73 -4.93
N THR A 42 -2.34 12.49 -6.18
CA THR A 42 -3.76 12.47 -6.55
C THR A 42 -4.50 11.31 -5.89
N TRP A 43 -3.92 10.11 -5.90
CA TRP A 43 -4.51 8.94 -5.22
C TRP A 43 -4.66 9.20 -3.71
N VAL A 44 -3.60 9.68 -3.05
CA VAL A 44 -3.60 9.98 -1.61
C VAL A 44 -4.59 11.10 -1.28
N ARG A 45 -4.65 12.15 -2.10
CA ARG A 45 -5.61 13.23 -1.90
C ARG A 45 -7.05 12.70 -1.91
N ASN A 46 -7.39 11.91 -2.92
CA ASN A 46 -8.74 11.42 -3.12
C ASN A 46 -9.15 10.38 -2.07
N ASN A 47 -8.25 9.46 -1.71
CA ASN A 47 -8.59 8.27 -0.93
C ASN A 47 -8.20 8.36 0.55
N VAL A 48 -7.32 9.28 0.92
CA VAL A 48 -6.78 9.40 2.28
C VAL A 48 -7.06 10.79 2.84
N ARG A 49 -6.48 11.85 2.25
CA ARG A 49 -6.50 13.20 2.84
C ARG A 49 -7.91 13.72 3.04
N ASN A 50 -8.80 13.51 2.08
CA ASN A 50 -10.21 13.93 2.15
C ASN A 50 -10.97 13.31 3.35
N TYR A 51 -10.46 12.22 3.93
CA TYR A 51 -11.12 11.44 4.99
C TYR A 51 -10.44 11.56 6.36
N THR A 52 -9.26 12.19 6.45
CA THR A 52 -8.45 12.28 7.69
C THR A 52 -9.14 12.96 8.88
N LYS A 53 -10.22 13.73 8.66
CA LYS A 53 -10.97 14.39 9.74
C LYS A 53 -11.75 13.41 10.62
N GLY A 54 -12.25 12.31 10.07
CA GLY A 54 -13.00 11.31 10.85
C GLY A 54 -12.52 9.87 10.67
N VAL A 55 -11.61 9.59 9.73
CA VAL A 55 -10.96 8.29 9.56
C VAL A 55 -9.50 8.38 9.98
N ARG A 56 -9.05 7.43 10.82
CA ARG A 56 -7.66 7.35 11.27
C ARG A 56 -6.91 6.29 10.47
N PHE A 57 -6.25 6.71 9.40
CA PHE A 57 -5.38 5.82 8.63
C PHE A 57 -4.12 5.49 9.45
N ARG A 58 -3.80 4.21 9.58
CA ARG A 58 -2.57 3.74 10.22
C ARG A 58 -1.58 3.19 9.22
N TYR A 59 -2.10 2.45 8.25
CA TYR A 59 -1.31 1.76 7.25
C TYR A 59 -1.92 1.93 5.87
N ILE A 60 -1.07 2.08 4.87
CA ILE A 60 -1.42 1.88 3.46
C ILE A 60 -0.63 0.68 2.97
N SER A 61 -1.31 -0.38 2.54
CA SER A 61 -0.67 -1.51 1.88
C SER A 61 -0.66 -1.27 0.38
N VAL A 62 0.52 -1.08 -0.22
CA VAL A 62 0.62 -0.89 -1.67
C VAL A 62 0.72 -2.23 -2.34
N GLY A 63 -0.34 -2.64 -3.02
CA GLY A 63 -0.46 -3.97 -3.57
C GLY A 63 -0.85 -5.03 -2.54
N ASN A 64 -1.54 -6.05 -3.02
CA ASN A 64 -1.95 -7.20 -2.23
C ASN A 64 -1.49 -8.49 -2.92
N GLU A 65 -0.68 -9.28 -2.21
CA GLU A 65 -0.17 -10.60 -2.61
C GLU A 65 0.50 -10.67 -3.99
N MET A 66 1.10 -9.56 -4.43
CA MET A 66 1.78 -9.48 -5.72
C MET A 66 2.92 -10.51 -5.83
N GLN A 67 2.92 -11.24 -6.95
CA GLN A 67 3.94 -12.23 -7.28
C GLN A 67 5.01 -11.61 -8.18
N PRO A 68 6.27 -12.09 -8.12
CA PRO A 68 7.33 -11.61 -9.02
C PRO A 68 7.01 -11.78 -10.51
N SER A 69 6.12 -12.72 -10.86
CA SER A 69 5.66 -12.97 -12.22
C SER A 69 4.57 -12.02 -12.71
N ASP A 70 3.99 -11.20 -11.83
CA ASP A 70 2.92 -10.28 -12.20
C ASP A 70 3.47 -9.16 -13.07
N LEU A 71 2.68 -8.73 -14.06
CA LEU A 71 3.07 -7.69 -15.00
C LEU A 71 3.46 -6.38 -14.30
N ASP A 72 2.75 -6.07 -13.22
CA ASP A 72 2.94 -4.82 -12.47
C ASP A 72 3.95 -4.93 -11.33
N ALA A 73 4.53 -6.12 -11.11
CA ALA A 73 5.49 -6.36 -10.03
C ALA A 73 6.62 -5.32 -10.06
N MET A 74 7.22 -5.09 -11.23
CA MET A 74 8.34 -4.16 -11.40
C MET A 74 8.07 -2.72 -10.95
N PHE A 75 6.80 -2.32 -10.84
CA PHE A 75 6.39 -0.98 -10.43
C PHE A 75 6.15 -0.84 -8.93
N LEU A 76 6.07 -1.94 -8.18
CA LEU A 76 5.69 -1.97 -6.77
C LEU A 76 6.55 -1.03 -5.90
N LEU A 77 7.88 -1.17 -5.97
CA LEU A 77 8.78 -0.37 -5.14
C LEU A 77 8.63 1.13 -5.42
N GLN A 78 8.53 1.51 -6.69
CA GLN A 78 8.38 2.92 -7.06
C GLN A 78 7.03 3.47 -6.60
N ALA A 79 5.96 2.68 -6.69
CA ALA A 79 4.65 3.05 -6.16
C ALA A 79 4.69 3.24 -4.64
N MET A 80 5.34 2.33 -3.90
CA MET A 80 5.53 2.43 -2.45
C MET A 80 6.25 3.71 -2.06
N GLN A 81 7.36 4.03 -2.72
CA GLN A 81 8.12 5.26 -2.48
C GLN A 81 7.34 6.54 -2.80
N ASN A 82 6.50 6.51 -3.84
CA ASN A 82 5.70 7.67 -4.20
C ASN A 82 4.55 7.88 -3.19
N ILE A 83 3.90 6.80 -2.74
CA ILE A 83 2.88 6.86 -1.70
C ILE A 83 3.47 7.32 -0.37
N GLU A 84 4.63 6.79 0.03
CA GLU A 84 5.31 7.18 1.27
C GLU A 84 5.62 8.68 1.31
N ARG A 85 6.17 9.22 0.23
CA ARG A 85 6.36 10.68 0.08
C ARG A 85 5.04 11.44 0.21
N ALA A 86 3.98 10.97 -0.45
CA ALA A 86 2.67 11.62 -0.46
C ALA A 86 1.96 11.61 0.90
N VAL A 87 2.30 10.70 1.82
CA VAL A 87 1.71 10.59 3.18
C VAL A 87 2.69 10.92 4.31
N SER A 88 3.90 11.39 3.99
CA SER A 88 4.98 11.63 4.95
C SER A 88 4.62 12.57 6.11
N ASP A 89 3.70 13.52 5.89
CA ASP A 89 3.18 14.47 6.88
C ASP A 89 2.01 13.93 7.72
N LEU A 90 1.47 12.75 7.38
CA LEU A 90 0.27 12.18 8.00
C LEU A 90 0.57 11.17 9.12
N GLY A 91 1.84 10.75 9.27
CA GLY A 91 2.22 9.70 10.22
C GLY A 91 1.65 8.32 9.88
N VAL A 92 1.30 8.10 8.60
CA VAL A 92 0.79 6.83 8.06
C VAL A 92 1.97 5.99 7.56
N LYS A 93 1.99 4.70 7.90
CA LYS A 93 3.05 3.77 7.45
C LYS A 93 2.68 3.10 6.13
N VAL A 94 3.65 2.91 5.25
CA VAL A 94 3.48 2.21 3.97
C VAL A 94 4.04 0.80 4.10
N SER A 95 3.30 -0.20 3.60
CA SER A 95 3.69 -1.61 3.60
C SER A 95 3.24 -2.31 2.33
N ASN A 96 3.50 -3.61 2.20
CA ASN A 96 2.89 -4.52 1.24
C ASN A 96 2.46 -5.83 1.95
N GLY A 97 1.43 -6.51 1.45
CA GLY A 97 0.92 -7.78 1.98
C GLY A 97 1.63 -9.01 1.39
N PHE A 98 1.93 -10.01 2.23
CA PHE A 98 2.57 -11.27 1.82
C PHE A 98 1.89 -12.48 2.49
N SER A 99 1.88 -13.63 1.82
CA SER A 99 1.42 -14.90 2.37
C SER A 99 2.39 -16.05 2.08
N GLY A 100 2.37 -17.09 2.92
CA GLY A 100 3.23 -18.27 2.77
C GLY A 100 2.84 -19.41 3.73
N PHE A 101 2.96 -20.66 3.26
CA PHE A 101 2.60 -21.86 4.03
C PHE A 101 3.48 -23.08 3.64
N PRO A 102 3.86 -23.98 4.59
CA PRO A 102 3.66 -23.88 6.05
C PRO A 102 4.58 -22.83 6.69
N PRO A 103 4.17 -22.22 7.83
CA PRO A 103 4.91 -21.09 8.39
C PRO A 103 6.38 -21.41 8.74
N SER A 104 6.64 -22.63 9.23
CA SER A 104 7.99 -23.06 9.64
C SER A 104 8.97 -23.28 8.48
N SER A 105 8.48 -23.31 7.23
CA SER A 105 9.30 -23.49 6.02
C SER A 105 9.21 -22.29 5.08
N GLY A 106 8.66 -21.15 5.56
CA GLY A 106 8.55 -19.93 4.76
C GLY A 106 9.92 -19.42 4.34
N SER A 107 10.15 -19.34 3.02
CA SER A 107 11.35 -18.73 2.46
C SER A 107 11.04 -18.12 1.09
N PHE A 108 11.69 -16.99 0.76
CA PHE A 108 11.60 -16.43 -0.58
C PHE A 108 12.40 -17.28 -1.56
N THR A 109 11.76 -17.66 -2.67
CA THR A 109 12.44 -18.28 -3.83
C THR A 109 13.52 -17.33 -4.38
N PRO A 110 14.53 -17.82 -5.10
CA PRO A 110 15.56 -16.95 -5.67
C PRO A 110 14.99 -15.76 -6.47
N ASP A 111 14.00 -16.00 -7.33
CA ASP A 111 13.33 -14.95 -8.10
C ASP A 111 12.57 -13.97 -7.21
N SER A 112 11.88 -14.49 -6.18
CA SER A 112 11.21 -13.67 -5.18
C SER A 112 12.19 -12.81 -4.39
N ARG A 113 13.40 -13.29 -4.10
CA ARG A 113 14.41 -12.48 -3.39
C ARG A 113 14.85 -11.29 -4.22
N ILE A 114 15.06 -11.45 -5.52
CA ILE A 114 15.43 -10.34 -6.42
C ILE A 114 14.35 -9.25 -6.36
N PHE A 115 13.08 -9.68 -6.32
CA PHE A 115 11.95 -8.77 -6.25
C PHE A 115 11.76 -8.13 -4.86
N PHE A 116 11.81 -8.92 -3.79
CA PHE A 116 11.43 -8.48 -2.45
C PHE A 116 12.56 -7.88 -1.62
N THR A 117 13.83 -8.16 -1.91
CA THR A 117 14.96 -7.56 -1.17
C THR A 117 14.87 -6.02 -1.14
N PRO A 118 14.72 -5.31 -2.27
CA PRO A 118 14.64 -3.85 -2.23
C PRO A 118 13.35 -3.33 -1.58
N VAL A 119 12.26 -4.11 -1.61
CA VAL A 119 11.02 -3.79 -0.88
C VAL A 119 11.26 -3.91 0.63
N ILE A 120 11.92 -4.96 1.09
CA ILE A 120 12.25 -5.16 2.51
C ILE A 120 13.21 -4.08 2.99
N ASP A 121 14.23 -3.73 2.20
CA ASP A 121 15.18 -2.65 2.52
C ASP A 121 14.46 -1.31 2.69
N PHE A 122 13.43 -1.04 1.89
CA PHE A 122 12.57 0.13 2.04
C PHE A 122 11.71 0.10 3.32
N LEU A 123 11.28 -1.08 3.79
CA LEU A 123 10.42 -1.20 4.97
C LEU A 123 11.17 -1.07 6.30
N VAL A 124 12.50 -1.20 6.31
CA VAL A 124 13.34 -1.15 7.52
C VAL A 124 13.96 0.22 7.78
N THR A 125 13.69 1.21 6.92
CA THR A 125 14.08 2.63 7.12
C THR A 125 13.07 3.37 7.99
#